data_AF-M5RHJ7-F1
#
_entry.id   AF-M5RHJ7-F1
#
_cell.length_a   1.000
_cell.length_b   1.000
_cell.length_c   1.000
_cell.angle_alpha   90.00
_cell.angle_beta   90.00
_cell.angle_gamma   90.00
#
_symmetry.space_group_name_H-M   'P 1'
#
loop_
_entity.id
_entity.type
_entity.pdbx_description
1 polymer ?
#
loop_
_entity_poly.entity_id
_entity_poly.type
_entity_poly.pdbx_seq_one_letter_code
_entity_poly.pdbx_strand_id
1 'polypeptide(L)'
;MTMIRKSILAVALSIASGTTVLADTYYVGPSGSDGNAGTSEEQPFQMVQHAIDTMKAGDTLVVLDGIYTGTLKLKSGVFIRAKNPRKVV
;
A
#
# COMPACT_ATOMS: atom_id res chain seq x y z
N MET A 1 -18.35 -63.88 -12.51
CA MET A 1 -18.51 -63.14 -13.78
C MET A 1 -18.60 -61.65 -13.45
N THR A 2 -17.45 -60.97 -13.50
CA THR A 2 -17.18 -59.54 -13.81
C THR A 2 -18.18 -58.49 -13.26
N MET A 3 -17.92 -57.82 -12.13
CA MET A 3 -17.27 -56.50 -11.99
C MET A 3 -17.76 -55.41 -12.95
N ILE A 4 -18.13 -54.22 -12.42
CA ILE A 4 -17.65 -52.88 -12.84
C ILE A 4 -18.17 -51.84 -11.82
N ARG A 5 -17.24 -51.25 -11.04
CA ARG A 5 -17.44 -50.01 -10.27
C ARG A 5 -17.12 -48.84 -11.20
N LYS A 6 -18.12 -48.05 -11.59
CA LYS A 6 -17.91 -46.82 -12.38
C LYS A 6 -17.52 -45.69 -11.43
N SER A 7 -16.22 -45.58 -11.14
CA SER A 7 -15.67 -44.39 -10.49
C SER A 7 -15.51 -43.29 -11.55
N ILE A 8 -16.40 -42.31 -11.53
CA ILE A 8 -16.28 -41.09 -12.34
C ILE A 8 -15.22 -40.21 -11.66
N LEU A 9 -14.08 -40.05 -12.31
CA LEU A 9 -13.03 -39.15 -11.87
C LEU A 9 -13.43 -37.72 -12.27
N ALA A 10 -13.97 -36.95 -11.32
CA ALA A 10 -14.19 -35.53 -11.52
C ALA A 10 -12.83 -34.81 -11.49
N VAL A 11 -12.37 -34.31 -12.64
CA VAL A 11 -11.21 -33.44 -12.71
C VAL A 11 -11.63 -32.07 -12.18
N ALA A 12 -11.18 -31.72 -10.98
CA ALA A 12 -11.35 -30.38 -10.44
C ALA A 12 -10.40 -29.41 -11.17
N LEU A 13 -10.95 -28.51 -11.98
CA LEU A 13 -10.21 -27.41 -12.59
C LEU A 13 -10.07 -26.30 -11.55
N SER A 14 -8.95 -26.26 -10.84
CA SER A 14 -8.61 -25.18 -9.92
C SER A 14 -8.27 -23.92 -10.72
N ILE A 15 -9.15 -22.93 -10.69
CA ILE A 15 -8.84 -21.59 -11.20
C ILE A 15 -7.88 -20.96 -10.19
N ALA A 16 -6.62 -20.81 -10.56
CA ALA A 16 -5.65 -20.05 -9.79
C ALA A 16 -6.04 -18.56 -9.87
N SER A 17 -6.71 -18.05 -8.84
CA SER A 17 -6.93 -16.62 -8.69
C SER A 17 -5.58 -15.93 -8.46
N GLY A 18 -5.03 -15.29 -9.49
CA GLY A 18 -3.89 -14.39 -9.33
C GLY A 18 -4.35 -13.18 -8.53
N THR A 19 -3.78 -12.96 -7.34
CA THR A 19 -4.00 -11.73 -6.59
C THR A 19 -3.22 -10.61 -7.28
N THR A 20 -3.94 -9.64 -7.84
CA THR A 20 -3.28 -8.41 -8.30
C THR A 20 -2.87 -7.62 -7.06
N VAL A 21 -1.57 -7.52 -6.82
CA VAL A 21 -1.03 -6.60 -5.81
C VAL A 21 -0.99 -5.23 -6.45
N LEU A 22 -1.94 -4.36 -6.08
CA LEU A 22 -1.88 -2.95 -6.44
C LEU A 22 -1.04 -2.21 -5.40
N ALA A 23 -0.15 -1.35 -5.87
CA ALA A 23 0.58 -0.43 -5.00
C ALA A 23 -0.32 0.76 -4.64
N ASP A 24 -0.42 1.06 -3.35
CA ASP A 24 -1.21 2.18 -2.86
C ASP A 24 -0.41 3.49 -2.88
N THR A 25 -1.14 4.61 -2.97
CA THR A 25 -0.56 5.95 -2.81
C THR A 25 -1.12 6.58 -1.55
N TYR A 26 -0.22 6.96 -0.65
CA TYR A 26 -0.52 7.68 0.58
C TYR A 26 -0.03 9.12 0.52
N TYR A 27 -0.61 9.97 1.37
CA TYR A 27 -0.33 11.39 1.46
C TYR A 27 -0.03 11.76 2.92
N VAL A 28 0.96 12.63 3.11
CA VAL A 28 1.27 13.22 4.42
C VAL A 28 1.36 14.73 4.31
N GLY A 29 0.80 15.45 5.28
CA GLY A 29 0.66 16.91 5.28
C GLY A 29 0.74 17.49 6.68
N PRO A 30 1.32 18.69 6.90
CA PRO A 30 1.41 19.27 8.25
C PRO A 30 0.06 19.53 8.92
N SER A 31 -0.99 19.76 8.12
CA SER A 31 -2.38 19.93 8.57
C SER A 31 -3.18 18.62 8.60
N GLY A 32 -2.53 17.47 8.40
CA GLY A 32 -3.17 16.16 8.38
C GLY A 32 -3.52 15.62 9.77
N SER A 33 -3.98 14.38 9.80
CA SER A 33 -4.27 13.62 11.02
C SER A 33 -3.95 12.15 10.79
N ASP A 34 -3.30 11.49 11.75
CA ASP A 34 -3.05 10.05 11.70
C ASP A 34 -4.31 9.20 11.94
N GLY A 35 -5.46 9.85 12.20
CA GLY A 35 -6.78 9.22 12.15
C GLY A 35 -7.39 9.15 10.75
N ASN A 36 -6.80 9.82 9.76
CA ASN A 36 -7.27 9.79 8.37
C ASN A 36 -6.89 8.47 7.68
N ALA A 37 -7.50 8.19 6.53
CA ALA A 37 -7.06 7.06 5.70
C ALA A 37 -5.73 7.32 4.98
N GLY A 38 -5.34 8.60 4.82
CA GLY A 38 -4.11 8.98 4.14
C GLY A 38 -4.10 8.73 2.64
N THR A 39 -5.22 8.32 2.02
CA THR A 39 -5.31 7.95 0.60
C THR A 39 -5.72 9.10 -0.33
N SER A 40 -5.88 10.32 0.21
CA SER A 40 -6.14 11.54 -0.57
C SER A 40 -5.38 12.75 -0.02
N GLU A 41 -5.21 13.79 -0.85
CA GLU A 41 -4.52 15.03 -0.46
C GLU A 41 -5.32 15.84 0.58
N GLU A 42 -6.65 15.69 0.61
CA GLU A 42 -7.56 16.41 1.52
C GLU A 42 -7.61 15.77 2.91
N GLN A 43 -7.28 14.49 3.01
CA GLN A 43 -7.25 13.74 4.28
C GLN A 43 -5.89 13.01 4.43
N PRO A 44 -4.76 13.75 4.47
CA PRO A 44 -3.45 13.14 4.59
C PRO A 44 -3.18 12.73 6.03
N PHE A 45 -2.21 11.82 6.22
CA PHE A 45 -1.60 11.60 7.52
C PHE A 45 -0.86 12.85 8.00
N GLN A 46 -0.62 12.95 9.31
CA GLN A 46 0.18 14.03 9.88
C GLN A 46 1.65 13.63 9.99
N MET A 47 1.93 12.44 10.51
CA MET A 47 3.29 11.98 10.75
C MET A 47 3.82 11.16 9.58
N VAL A 48 5.00 11.55 9.06
CA VAL A 48 5.68 10.81 7.99
C VAL A 48 5.98 9.37 8.41
N GLN A 49 6.36 9.15 9.68
CA GLN A 49 6.61 7.81 10.20
C GLN A 49 5.35 6.95 10.24
N HIS A 50 4.19 7.52 10.60
CA HIS A 50 2.91 6.80 10.59
C HIS A 50 2.56 6.30 9.18
N ALA A 51 2.76 7.16 8.17
CA ALA A 51 2.57 6.78 6.77
C ALA A 51 3.51 5.61 6.36
N ILE A 52 4.81 5.71 6.66
CA ILE A 52 5.78 4.65 6.38
C ILE A 52 5.39 3.33 7.09
N ASP A 53 4.93 3.40 8.33
CA ASP A 53 4.51 2.24 9.11
C ASP A 53 3.23 1.58 8.56
N THR A 54 2.38 2.33 7.87
CA THR A 54 1.19 1.84 7.18
C THR A 54 1.53 1.17 5.85
N MET A 55 2.50 1.72 5.12
CA MET A 55 2.87 1.27 3.78
C MET A 55 3.48 -0.14 3.75
N LYS A 56 3.26 -0.79 2.60
CA LYS A 56 3.85 -2.05 2.16
C LYS A 56 4.84 -1.81 1.01
N ALA A 57 5.65 -2.81 0.71
CA ALA A 57 6.55 -2.74 -0.43
C ALA A 57 5.77 -2.54 -1.73
N GLY A 58 6.21 -1.59 -2.55
CA GLY A 58 5.53 -1.11 -3.76
C GLY A 58 4.82 0.23 -3.57
N ASP A 59 4.39 0.56 -2.35
CA ASP A 59 3.58 1.75 -2.10
C ASP A 59 4.38 3.04 -2.25
N THR A 60 3.66 4.12 -2.54
CA THR A 60 4.21 5.47 -2.66
C THR A 60 3.65 6.41 -1.60
N LEU A 61 4.53 7.15 -0.92
CA LEU A 61 4.19 8.28 -0.08
C LEU A 61 4.43 9.58 -0.85
N VAL A 62 3.38 10.37 -1.00
CA VAL A 62 3.42 11.76 -1.49
C VAL A 62 3.47 12.69 -0.29
N VAL A 63 4.56 13.44 -0.18
CA VAL A 63 4.76 14.44 0.87
C VAL A 63 4.26 15.78 0.35
N LEU A 64 3.20 16.32 0.96
CA LEU A 64 2.66 17.63 0.64
C LEU A 64 3.63 18.73 1.07
N ASP A 65 3.41 19.96 0.58
CA ASP A 65 4.27 21.09 0.94
C ASP A 65 4.22 21.33 2.46
N GLY A 66 5.38 21.49 3.09
CA GLY A 66 5.45 21.59 4.55
C GLY A 66 6.86 21.74 5.08
N ILE A 67 6.97 21.63 6.41
CA ILE A 67 8.23 21.41 7.11
C ILE A 67 8.02 20.18 7.98
N TYR A 68 8.78 19.12 7.74
CA TYR A 68 8.72 17.89 8.53
C TYR A 68 9.99 17.73 9.36
N THR A 69 9.82 17.63 10.68
CA THR A 69 10.93 17.41 11.61
C THR A 69 10.83 16.05 12.27
N GLY A 70 11.96 15.41 12.54
CA GLY A 70 12.01 14.16 13.28
C GLY A 70 13.00 13.16 12.68
N THR A 71 12.98 11.95 13.22
CA THR A 71 13.78 10.83 12.73
C THR A 71 12.87 9.84 12.02
N LEU A 72 13.29 9.38 10.83
CA LEU A 72 12.53 8.41 10.05
C LEU A 72 13.25 7.06 10.03
N LYS A 73 12.48 5.99 10.25
CA LYS A 73 12.90 4.61 10.01
C LYS A 73 12.27 4.14 8.70
N LEU A 74 13.10 3.99 7.67
CA LEU A 74 12.65 3.58 6.34
C LEU A 74 12.37 2.07 6.27
N LYS A 75 11.37 1.70 5.48
CA LYS A 75 11.11 0.31 5.07
C LYS A 75 11.71 0.04 3.69
N SER A 76 12.11 -1.20 3.44
CA SER A 76 12.55 -1.60 2.10
C SER A 76 11.38 -1.60 1.11
N GLY A 77 11.62 -1.15 -0.12
CA GLY A 77 10.66 -1.23 -1.21
C GLY A 77 9.52 -0.20 -1.17
N VAL A 78 9.57 0.81 -0.29
CA VAL A 78 8.63 1.96 -0.36
C VAL A 78 9.25 3.12 -1.12
N PHE A 79 8.42 3.92 -1.78
CA PHE A 79 8.85 5.13 -2.48
C PHE A 79 8.34 6.36 -1.74
N ILE A 80 9.21 7.34 -1.49
CA ILE A 80 8.83 8.62 -0.87
C ILE A 80 9.16 9.73 -1.87
N ARG A 81 8.19 10.58 -2.19
CA ARG A 81 8.40 11.73 -3.08
C ARG A 81 7.68 12.97 -2.58
N ALA A 82 8.31 14.12 -2.76
CA ALA A 82 7.64 15.40 -2.61
C ALA A 82 6.58 15.58 -3.70
N LYS A 83 5.43 16.17 -3.36
CA LYS A 83 4.44 16.64 -4.35
C LYS A 83 5.06 17.69 -5.27
N ASN A 84 5.78 18.65 -4.69
CA ASN A 84 6.49 19.71 -5.39
C ASN A 84 7.99 19.73 -5.01
N PRO A 85 8.85 18.91 -5.64
CA PRO A 85 10.25 18.72 -5.23
C PRO A 85 11.16 19.94 -5.34
N ARG A 86 10.67 21.06 -5.88
CA ARG A 86 11.41 22.34 -6.00
C ARG A 86 10.95 23.39 -4.97
N LYS A 87 9.96 23.03 -4.15
CA LYS A 87 9.49 23.82 -3.02
C LYS A 87 9.91 23.10 -1.74
N VAL A 88 10.19 23.85 -0.69
CA VAL A 88 10.64 23.27 0.59
C VAL A 88 9.60 22.26 1.09
N VAL A 89 10.12 21.12 1.54
CA VAL A 89 9.44 20.00 2.18
C VAL A 89 10.10 19.79 3.54
#